data_AF-W2JSD4-F1
#
_entry.id   AF-W2JSD4-F1
#
_cell.length_a   1.000
_cell.length_b   1.000
_cell.length_c   1.000
_cell.angle_alpha   90.00
_cell.angle_beta   90.00
_cell.angle_gamma   90.00
#
_symmetry.space_group_name_H-M   'P 1'
#
loop_
_entity.id
_entity.type
_entity.pdbx_description
1 polymer ?
#
loop_
_entity_poly.entity_id
_entity_poly.type
_entity_poly.pdbx_seq_one_letter_code
_entity_poly.pdbx_strand_id
1 'polypeptide(L)'
;MIYRRVQWTSPRRPLRRYFSPPIRLLLCLVQKDPRRFVWIKNLSIKARDILPSTRTSMARSCFRRLWPSRIHLVMLLFGLLLIAIANAAFFTPEDVPGPPEKILVSPASDTSMRVQFFPPLNVKPEGVNGAPVIGYKVEVARRVDEVQTFSVAAIGPILAGGYKVTFKNSRGIETTSCIPWNASEVAFEMALEELPNVDSVGVSRSALGAAKNGFVYTITFDGAYLVSGRQSDLLVGDTTGCRA
;
A
#
# COMPACT_ATOMS: atom_id res chain seq x y z
N MET A 1 13.52 -11.34 -4.10
CA MET A 1 12.58 -10.42 -4.79
C MET A 1 11.34 -10.31 -3.93
N ILE A 2 11.03 -9.14 -3.33
CA ILE A 2 9.96 -9.01 -2.32
C ILE A 2 8.80 -8.20 -2.90
N TYR A 3 7.63 -8.82 -2.96
CA TYR A 3 6.37 -8.14 -3.20
C TYR A 3 6.09 -7.18 -2.03
N ARG A 4 6.02 -5.87 -2.28
CA ARG A 4 5.52 -4.89 -1.30
C ARG A 4 4.16 -4.39 -1.75
N ARG A 5 3.15 -4.60 -0.91
CA ARG A 5 1.94 -3.80 -0.88
C ARG A 5 2.08 -2.86 0.31
N VAL A 6 2.38 -1.59 0.05
CA VAL A 6 2.28 -0.53 1.07
C VAL A 6 0.79 -0.30 1.28
N GLN A 7 0.23 -0.79 2.39
CA GLN A 7 -1.15 -0.47 2.78
C GLN A 7 -1.15 0.59 3.87
N TRP A 8 -1.98 1.61 3.65
CA TRP A 8 -2.15 2.76 4.52
C TRP A 8 -3.35 2.57 5.46
N THR A 9 -3.23 3.03 6.70
CA THR A 9 -4.35 3.12 7.64
C THR A 9 -4.56 4.58 8.02
N SER A 10 -5.70 5.14 7.61
CA SER A 10 -6.19 6.43 8.10
C SER A 10 -6.75 6.28 9.51
N PRO A 11 -6.41 7.15 10.48
CA PRO A 11 -7.20 7.26 11.70
C PRO A 11 -8.58 7.79 11.33
N ARG A 12 -9.60 6.92 11.34
CA ARG A 12 -11.00 7.34 11.18
C ARG A 12 -11.36 8.30 12.33
N ARG A 13 -11.35 9.61 12.09
CA ARG A 13 -12.01 10.55 12.99
C ARG A 13 -13.53 10.35 12.86
N PRO A 14 -14.28 10.27 13.97
CA PRO A 14 -15.72 10.04 13.92
C PRO A 14 -16.42 11.25 13.28
N LEU A 15 -17.23 10.98 12.26
CA LEU A 15 -18.15 11.95 11.66
C LEU A 15 -19.13 12.45 12.73
N ARG A 16 -18.87 13.62 13.33
CA ARG A 16 -19.92 14.37 14.04
C ARG A 16 -20.91 14.87 12.98
N ARG A 17 -22.04 14.15 12.86
CA ARG A 17 -23.22 14.66 12.15
C ARG A 17 -23.75 15.87 12.90
N TYR A 18 -23.43 17.07 12.43
CA TYR A 18 -24.25 18.23 12.77
C TYR A 18 -25.48 18.21 11.86
N PHE A 19 -26.61 17.80 12.43
CA PHE A 19 -27.93 18.06 11.87
C PHE A 19 -28.15 19.58 11.88
N SER A 20 -28.00 20.23 10.73
CA SER A 20 -28.53 21.58 10.53
C SER A 20 -30.06 21.46 10.36
N PRO A 21 -30.89 22.23 11.09
CA PRO A 21 -32.32 22.22 10.85
C PRO A 21 -32.61 22.81 9.45
N PRO A 22 -33.71 22.40 8.78
CA PRO A 22 -34.06 23.00 7.51
C PRO A 22 -34.45 24.45 7.74
N ILE A 23 -33.64 25.38 7.25
CA ILE A 23 -34.00 26.79 7.16
C ILE A 23 -35.14 26.88 6.14
N ARG A 24 -36.37 26.97 6.65
CA ARG A 24 -37.54 27.35 5.87
C ARG A 24 -37.31 28.77 5.36
N LEU A 25 -36.94 28.87 4.09
CA LEU A 25 -36.90 30.13 3.36
C LEU A 25 -38.34 30.69 3.34
N LEU A 26 -38.61 31.70 4.15
CA LEU A 26 -39.88 32.40 4.14
C LEU A 26 -39.93 33.22 2.85
N LEU A 27 -40.45 32.63 1.77
CA LEU A 27 -40.77 33.34 0.54
C LEU A 27 -41.82 34.41 0.84
N CYS A 28 -41.54 35.64 0.41
CA CYS A 28 -42.50 36.74 0.38
C CYS A 28 -43.80 36.30 -0.33
N LEU A 29 -44.94 36.42 0.36
CA LEU A 29 -46.26 36.35 -0.25
C LEU A 29 -46.47 37.62 -1.08
N VAL A 30 -46.52 37.48 -2.41
CA VAL A 30 -47.26 38.43 -3.26
C VAL A 30 -48.60 37.78 -3.56
N GLN A 31 -49.61 38.17 -2.79
CA GLN A 31 -50.99 37.73 -2.96
C GLN A 31 -51.58 38.40 -4.21
N LYS A 32 -51.78 37.62 -5.29
CA LYS A 32 -52.33 38.16 -6.55
C LYS A 32 -53.81 37.78 -6.83
N ASP A 33 -54.40 36.81 -6.13
CA ASP A 33 -55.88 36.60 -6.01
C ASP A 33 -56.19 35.36 -5.14
N PRO A 34 -57.31 35.27 -4.38
CA PRO A 34 -57.46 34.31 -3.28
C PRO A 34 -58.11 32.94 -3.62
N ARG A 35 -58.28 32.52 -4.89
CA ARG A 35 -59.11 31.32 -5.19
C ARG A 35 -58.59 30.25 -6.16
N ARG A 36 -57.33 30.28 -6.62
CA ARG A 36 -56.76 29.15 -7.39
C ARG A 36 -55.27 28.92 -7.12
N PHE A 37 -54.92 27.76 -6.59
CA PHE A 37 -53.54 27.26 -6.54
C PHE A 37 -53.28 26.40 -7.78
N VAL A 38 -52.28 26.77 -8.58
CA VAL A 38 -51.70 25.90 -9.62
C VAL A 38 -50.28 25.53 -9.19
N TRP A 39 -49.97 24.24 -9.19
CA TRP A 39 -48.64 23.74 -8.87
C TRP A 39 -47.69 23.91 -10.07
N ILE A 40 -46.66 24.74 -9.94
CA ILE A 40 -45.50 24.70 -10.84
C ILE A 40 -44.48 23.76 -10.20
N LYS A 41 -44.31 22.57 -10.76
CA LYS A 41 -43.50 21.50 -10.16
C LYS A 41 -42.00 21.59 -10.42
N ASN A 42 -41.47 22.48 -11.26
CA ASN A 42 -40.03 22.62 -11.46
C ASN A 42 -39.67 24.02 -11.97
N LEU A 43 -38.88 24.78 -11.20
CA LEU A 43 -38.18 25.96 -11.70
C LEU A 43 -36.69 25.59 -11.84
N SER A 44 -36.25 25.33 -13.08
CA SER A 44 -34.84 25.11 -13.39
C SER A 44 -34.22 26.44 -13.82
N ILE A 45 -33.39 27.02 -12.95
CA ILE A 45 -32.61 28.22 -13.29
C ILE A 45 -31.26 27.74 -13.82
N LYS A 46 -31.01 27.93 -15.12
CA LYS A 46 -29.68 27.71 -15.71
C LYS A 46 -28.80 28.93 -15.45
N ALA A 47 -27.56 28.70 -15.05
CA ALA A 47 -26.58 29.70 -14.63
C ALA A 47 -26.01 30.57 -15.78
N ARG A 48 -26.88 31.21 -16.55
CA ARG A 48 -26.47 32.14 -17.62
C ARG A 48 -27.52 33.23 -17.81
N ASP A 49 -27.75 34.01 -16.75
CA ASP A 49 -28.49 35.27 -16.76
C ASP A 49 -27.88 36.28 -15.76
N ILE A 50 -26.56 36.25 -15.57
CA ILE A 50 -25.83 37.29 -14.82
C ILE A 50 -25.11 38.18 -15.82
N LEU A 51 -25.84 39.16 -16.36
CA LEU A 51 -25.26 40.38 -16.92
C LEU A 51 -26.14 41.56 -16.49
N PRO A 52 -25.56 42.67 -16.00
CA PRO A 52 -26.34 43.75 -15.41
C PRO A 52 -26.99 44.57 -16.52
N SER A 53 -28.31 44.43 -16.65
CA SER A 53 -29.14 45.33 -17.46
C SER A 53 -29.29 46.67 -16.74
N THR A 54 -28.70 47.70 -17.33
CA THR A 54 -28.85 49.11 -16.97
C THR A 54 -30.27 49.58 -17.25
N ARG A 55 -31.16 49.50 -16.25
CA ARG A 55 -32.38 50.34 -16.24
C ARG A 55 -32.88 50.61 -14.83
N THR A 56 -32.39 51.71 -14.29
CA THR A 56 -33.03 52.48 -13.21
C THR A 56 -34.42 52.94 -13.63
N SER A 57 -35.47 52.26 -13.18
CA SER A 57 -36.84 52.81 -13.11
C SER A 57 -37.80 51.76 -12.59
N MET A 58 -37.95 51.66 -11.26
CA MET A 58 -39.19 51.34 -10.52
C MET A 58 -38.83 50.88 -9.10
N ALA A 59 -38.44 51.83 -8.27
CA ALA A 59 -38.45 51.66 -6.82
C ALA A 59 -38.81 53.00 -6.17
N ARG A 60 -39.93 53.58 -6.61
CA ARG A 60 -40.59 54.65 -5.86
C ARG A 60 -41.92 54.09 -5.37
N SER A 61 -42.13 54.24 -4.07
CA SER A 61 -43.39 54.01 -3.36
C SER A 61 -43.66 52.58 -2.85
N CYS A 62 -42.89 52.16 -1.85
CA CYS A 62 -43.47 51.52 -0.65
C CYS A 62 -42.49 51.59 0.54
N PHE A 63 -42.15 52.81 0.96
CA PHE A 63 -41.44 53.03 2.22
C PHE A 63 -42.14 54.16 2.97
N ARG A 64 -43.26 53.84 3.62
CA ARG A 64 -43.85 54.69 4.64
C ARG A 64 -43.83 53.95 5.96
N ARG A 65 -43.13 54.59 6.92
CA ARG A 65 -43.07 54.33 8.37
C ARG A 65 -42.32 53.08 8.83
N LEU A 66 -40.98 53.18 8.86
CA LEU A 66 -40.19 52.58 9.93
C LEU A 66 -39.21 53.62 10.49
N TRP A 67 -39.15 53.73 11.81
CA TRP A 67 -38.33 54.68 12.58
C TRP A 67 -36.82 54.54 12.30
N PRO A 68 -36.04 55.65 12.37
CA PRO A 68 -34.62 55.67 12.00
C PRO A 68 -33.73 54.71 12.80
N SER A 69 -34.07 54.42 14.07
CA SER A 69 -33.31 53.51 14.94
C SER A 69 -33.34 52.04 14.49
N ARG A 70 -34.33 51.63 13.68
CA ARG A 70 -34.48 50.25 13.21
C ARG A 70 -33.61 49.96 11.97
N ILE A 71 -33.22 50.98 11.21
CA ILE A 71 -32.42 50.83 9.98
C ILE A 71 -30.97 50.49 10.33
N HIS A 72 -30.39 51.15 11.34
CA HIS A 72 -29.03 50.84 11.80
C HIS A 72 -28.92 49.43 12.37
N LEU A 73 -29.92 48.99 13.15
CA LEU A 73 -29.96 47.63 13.69
C LEU A 73 -30.07 46.58 12.57
N VAL A 74 -30.91 46.82 11.56
CA VAL A 74 -31.07 45.90 10.42
C VAL A 74 -29.79 45.87 9.57
N MET A 75 -29.15 47.00 9.31
CA MET A 75 -27.88 47.05 8.56
C MET A 75 -26.72 46.39 9.32
N LEU A 76 -26.68 46.54 10.65
CA LEU A 76 -25.66 45.93 11.51
C LEU A 76 -25.88 44.40 11.63
N LEU A 77 -27.14 43.95 11.72
CA LEU A 77 -27.49 42.52 11.65
C LEU A 77 -27.20 41.92 10.27
N PHE A 78 -27.46 42.66 9.19
CA PHE A 78 -27.16 42.22 7.82
C PHE A 78 -25.64 42.19 7.56
N GLY A 79 -24.90 43.16 8.11
CA GLY A 79 -23.44 43.18 8.09
C GLY A 79 -22.81 42.04 8.90
N LEU A 80 -23.31 41.77 10.10
CA LEU A 80 -22.89 40.61 10.91
C LEU A 80 -23.23 39.28 10.23
N LEU A 81 -24.39 39.19 9.57
CA LEU A 81 -24.78 38.01 8.78
C LEU A 81 -23.85 37.82 7.58
N LEU A 82 -23.48 38.89 6.87
CA LEU A 82 -22.50 38.83 5.77
C LEU A 82 -21.10 38.43 6.23
N ILE A 83 -20.64 38.93 7.38
CA ILE A 83 -19.36 38.53 8.00
C ILE A 83 -19.39 37.06 8.44
N ALA A 84 -20.52 36.58 8.96
CA ALA A 84 -20.70 35.17 9.32
C ALA A 84 -20.72 34.22 8.10
N ILE A 85 -21.19 34.69 6.92
CA ILE A 85 -21.19 33.91 5.67
C ILE A 85 -19.80 33.89 5.00
N ALA A 86 -18.98 34.93 5.21
CA ALA A 86 -17.63 35.02 4.64
C ALA A 86 -16.63 34.02 5.24
N ASN A 87 -16.92 33.47 6.42
CA ASN A 87 -16.10 32.43 7.06
C ASN A 87 -16.58 31.01 6.73
N ALA A 88 -17.26 30.82 5.60
CA ALA A 88 -17.49 29.48 5.05
C ALA A 88 -16.13 28.88 4.67
N ALA A 89 -15.57 28.05 5.55
CA ALA A 89 -14.38 27.27 5.26
C ALA A 89 -14.63 26.46 3.99
N PHE A 90 -13.87 26.78 2.94
CA PHE A 90 -13.93 26.10 1.66
C PHE A 90 -13.28 24.72 1.84
N PHE A 91 -14.07 23.71 2.19
CA PHE A 91 -13.60 22.33 2.22
C PHE A 91 -13.63 21.78 0.80
N THR A 92 -12.48 21.64 0.18
CA THR A 92 -12.33 20.76 -0.98
C THR A 92 -12.30 19.32 -0.48
N PRO A 93 -12.94 18.36 -1.17
CA PRO A 93 -12.79 16.95 -0.81
C PRO A 93 -11.31 16.59 -0.82
N GLU A 94 -10.77 16.27 0.36
CA GLU A 94 -9.42 15.76 0.52
C GLU A 94 -9.45 14.24 0.31
N ASP A 95 -8.58 13.75 -0.56
CA ASP A 95 -8.34 12.32 -0.75
C ASP A 95 -6.99 11.94 -0.12
N VAL A 96 -6.78 10.65 0.06
CA VAL A 96 -5.52 10.12 0.58
C VAL A 96 -4.38 10.45 -0.39
N PRO A 97 -3.21 10.91 0.09
CA PRO A 97 -2.04 11.08 -0.76
C PRO A 97 -1.69 9.78 -1.51
N GLY A 98 -1.30 9.91 -2.78
CA GLY A 98 -0.79 8.77 -3.56
C GLY A 98 0.48 8.15 -2.96
N PRO A 99 0.94 6.99 -3.47
CA PRO A 99 2.19 6.39 -3.02
C PRO A 99 3.41 7.26 -3.40
N PRO A 100 4.52 7.16 -2.67
CA PRO A 100 5.77 7.81 -3.05
C PRO A 100 6.32 7.21 -4.37
N GLU A 101 7.06 8.02 -5.11
CA GLU A 101 7.61 7.63 -6.41
C GLU A 101 9.09 7.23 -6.33
N LYS A 102 9.55 6.52 -7.36
CA LYS A 102 10.95 6.08 -7.55
C LYS A 102 11.62 5.62 -6.27
N ILE A 103 11.12 4.52 -5.71
CA ILE A 103 11.68 3.91 -4.52
C ILE A 103 13.02 3.28 -4.88
N LEU A 104 14.10 3.78 -4.29
CA LEU A 104 15.45 3.27 -4.38
C LEU A 104 15.88 2.77 -3.01
N VAL A 105 16.40 1.55 -2.96
CA VAL A 105 16.93 0.94 -1.73
C VAL A 105 18.35 0.50 -2.00
N SER A 106 19.29 0.94 -1.17
CA SER A 106 20.69 0.53 -1.23
C SER A 106 21.22 0.14 0.14
N PRO A 107 22.20 -0.79 0.21
CA PRO A 107 22.89 -1.06 1.46
C PRO A 107 23.67 0.19 1.89
N ALA A 108 23.59 0.53 3.18
CA ALA A 108 24.41 1.57 3.80
C ALA A 108 25.50 0.94 4.69
N SER A 109 25.21 -0.21 5.29
CA SER A 109 26.15 -1.12 5.96
C SER A 109 25.53 -2.53 6.00
N ASP A 110 26.22 -3.48 6.65
CA ASP A 110 25.71 -4.84 6.87
C ASP A 110 24.42 -4.88 7.71
N THR A 111 24.17 -3.84 8.51
CA THR A 111 23.00 -3.74 9.40
C THR A 111 22.07 -2.58 9.05
N SER A 112 22.36 -1.81 8.01
CA SER A 112 21.60 -0.61 7.67
C SER A 112 21.36 -0.48 6.17
N MET A 113 20.17 -0.02 5.81
CA MET A 113 19.78 0.25 4.42
C MET A 113 19.37 1.71 4.27
N ARG A 114 19.79 2.33 3.18
CA ARG A 114 19.32 3.65 2.76
C ARG A 114 18.10 3.48 1.87
N VAL A 115 17.04 4.19 2.22
CA VAL A 115 15.80 4.25 1.43
C VAL A 115 15.64 5.66 0.91
N GLN A 116 15.57 5.82 -0.40
CA GLN A 116 15.32 7.08 -1.10
C GLN A 116 14.05 6.95 -1.93
N PHE A 117 13.26 8.01 -1.99
CA PHE A 117 12.04 8.07 -2.79
C PHE A 117 11.68 9.53 -3.04
N PHE A 118 10.90 9.77 -4.09
CA PHE A 118 10.27 11.05 -4.36
C PHE A 118 8.90 11.12 -3.66
N PRO A 119 8.44 12.33 -3.31
CA PRO A 119 7.07 12.54 -2.85
C PRO A 119 6.04 12.01 -3.87
N PRO A 120 4.79 11.78 -3.45
CA PRO A 120 3.72 11.40 -4.36
C PRO A 120 3.54 12.40 -5.51
N LEU A 121 3.03 11.92 -6.63
CA LEU A 121 2.70 12.73 -7.80
C LEU A 121 1.59 13.75 -7.49
N ASN A 122 1.55 14.86 -8.23
CA ASN A 122 0.53 15.92 -8.11
C ASN A 122 0.47 16.63 -6.75
N VAL A 123 1.62 16.89 -6.12
CA VAL A 123 1.69 17.76 -4.94
C VAL A 123 1.28 19.19 -5.36
N LYS A 124 0.18 19.68 -4.79
CA LYS A 124 -0.23 21.08 -4.92
C LYS A 124 0.02 21.83 -3.60
N PRO A 125 -0.04 23.17 -3.56
CA PRO A 125 0.04 23.92 -2.31
C PRO A 125 -1.00 23.47 -1.27
N GLU A 126 -2.15 22.97 -1.73
CA GLU A 126 -3.24 22.43 -0.91
C GLU A 126 -3.00 20.98 -0.46
N GLY A 127 -1.89 20.34 -0.87
CA GLY A 127 -1.56 18.95 -0.56
C GLY A 127 -1.62 18.01 -1.75
N VAL A 128 -1.46 16.70 -1.49
CA VAL A 128 -1.56 15.64 -2.50
C VAL A 128 -3.00 15.15 -2.48
N ASN A 129 -3.78 15.52 -3.49
CA ASN A 129 -5.24 15.35 -3.51
C ASN A 129 -5.98 16.06 -2.36
N GLY A 130 -5.41 17.14 -1.83
CA GLY A 130 -6.04 17.97 -0.78
C GLY A 130 -5.61 17.64 0.65
N ALA A 131 -4.96 16.50 0.90
CA ALA A 131 -4.37 16.23 2.21
C ALA A 131 -2.84 16.46 2.20
N PRO A 132 -2.26 17.15 3.20
CA PRO A 132 -0.81 17.28 3.30
C PRO A 132 -0.16 15.94 3.69
N VAL A 133 1.02 15.65 3.15
CA VAL A 133 1.82 14.49 3.55
C VAL A 133 2.48 14.77 4.90
N ILE A 134 2.01 14.09 5.95
CA ILE A 134 2.49 14.28 7.33
C ILE A 134 3.65 13.34 7.72
N GLY A 135 3.91 12.30 6.93
CA GLY A 135 4.95 11.32 7.20
C GLY A 135 4.85 10.09 6.32
N TYR A 136 5.88 9.26 6.37
CA TYR A 136 5.97 8.03 5.60
C TYR A 136 6.07 6.82 6.54
N LYS A 137 5.34 5.75 6.22
CA LYS A 137 5.46 4.45 6.88
C LYS A 137 6.37 3.57 6.04
N VAL A 138 7.49 3.12 6.62
CA VAL A 138 8.41 2.19 5.98
C VAL A 138 8.31 0.83 6.66
N GLU A 139 7.90 -0.18 5.91
CA GLU A 139 7.80 -1.56 6.39
C GLU A 139 8.92 -2.39 5.77
N VAL A 140 9.78 -2.95 6.61
CA VAL A 140 10.89 -3.83 6.18
C VAL A 140 10.50 -5.27 6.48
N ALA A 141 10.66 -6.15 5.50
CA ALA A 141 10.49 -7.58 5.68
C ALA A 141 11.87 -8.24 5.74
N ARG A 142 12.03 -9.21 6.65
CA ARG A 142 13.20 -10.09 6.67
C ARG A 142 13.01 -11.15 5.58
N ARG A 143 14.10 -11.51 4.92
CA ARG A 143 14.10 -12.68 4.03
C ARG A 143 13.84 -13.93 4.87
N VAL A 144 13.08 -14.85 4.29
CA VAL A 144 12.91 -16.20 4.83
C VAL A 144 13.69 -17.10 3.89
N ASP A 145 14.65 -17.82 4.46
CA ASP A 145 15.51 -18.72 3.72
C ASP A 145 14.70 -19.95 3.30
N GLU A 146 14.94 -20.44 2.08
CA GLU A 146 14.27 -21.64 1.61
C GLU A 146 14.90 -22.84 2.31
N VAL A 147 14.06 -23.76 2.81
CA VAL A 147 14.53 -24.99 3.44
C VAL A 147 14.04 -26.18 2.63
N GLN A 148 14.98 -27.04 2.21
CA GLN A 148 14.68 -28.29 1.53
C GLN A 148 15.24 -29.47 2.33
N THR A 149 14.58 -30.63 2.20
CA THR A 149 15.08 -31.88 2.79
C THR A 149 15.52 -32.83 1.70
N PHE A 150 16.69 -33.43 1.86
CA PHE A 150 17.23 -34.45 0.96
C PHE A 150 17.43 -35.76 1.70
N SER A 151 16.77 -36.83 1.26
CA SER A 151 16.82 -38.14 1.93
C SER A 151 17.71 -39.13 1.17
N VAL A 152 18.67 -39.71 1.86
CA VAL A 152 19.46 -40.85 1.38
C VAL A 152 18.93 -42.10 2.06
N ALA A 153 18.40 -43.03 1.28
CA ALA A 153 17.77 -44.24 1.79
C ALA A 153 18.13 -45.46 0.93
N ALA A 154 18.11 -46.64 1.54
CA ALA A 154 18.30 -47.90 0.85
C ALA A 154 17.40 -49.00 1.44
N ILE A 155 17.13 -50.03 0.62
CA ILE A 155 16.27 -51.15 1.04
C ILE A 155 16.96 -51.97 2.14
N GLY A 156 18.30 -52.09 2.11
CA GLY A 156 19.12 -52.75 3.12
C GLY A 156 20.27 -51.86 3.63
N PRO A 157 21.16 -52.39 4.49
CA PRO A 157 22.31 -51.65 5.00
C PRO A 157 23.22 -51.15 3.86
N ILE A 158 23.65 -49.89 3.96
CA ILE A 158 24.59 -49.29 3.03
C ILE A 158 26.00 -49.51 3.58
N LEU A 159 26.85 -50.23 2.82
CA LEU A 159 28.22 -50.55 3.24
C LEU A 159 29.25 -49.61 2.60
N ALA A 160 28.99 -49.19 1.37
CA ALA A 160 29.79 -48.26 0.60
C ALA A 160 28.91 -47.66 -0.52
N GLY A 161 29.43 -46.66 -1.22
CA GLY A 161 28.69 -45.94 -2.26
C GLY A 161 28.74 -44.42 -2.14
N GLY A 162 28.27 -43.76 -3.19
CA GLY A 162 28.05 -42.32 -3.20
C GLY A 162 26.98 -41.92 -4.20
N TYR A 163 26.66 -40.64 -4.21
CA TYR A 163 25.68 -40.04 -5.10
C TYR A 163 26.12 -38.63 -5.48
N LYS A 164 25.53 -38.09 -6.54
CA LYS A 164 25.61 -36.69 -6.92
C LYS A 164 24.29 -36.02 -6.61
N VAL A 165 24.35 -34.72 -6.36
CA VAL A 165 23.16 -33.89 -6.21
C VAL A 165 23.15 -32.88 -7.36
N THR A 166 22.05 -32.86 -8.10
CA THR A 166 21.80 -31.85 -9.12
C THR A 166 20.91 -30.78 -8.54
N PHE A 167 21.35 -29.53 -8.64
CA PHE A 167 20.59 -28.36 -8.24
C PHE A 167 20.32 -27.47 -9.45
N LYS A 168 19.04 -27.13 -9.64
CA LYS A 168 18.56 -26.24 -10.68
C LYS A 168 18.01 -24.98 -10.03
N ASN A 169 18.37 -23.83 -10.57
CA ASN A 169 17.74 -22.56 -10.20
C ASN A 169 17.72 -21.61 -11.41
N SER A 170 17.41 -20.33 -11.17
CA SER A 170 17.41 -19.30 -12.21
C SER A 170 18.77 -19.02 -12.86
N ARG A 171 19.87 -19.54 -12.29
CA ARG A 171 21.24 -19.37 -12.80
C ARG A 171 21.70 -20.52 -13.69
N GLY A 172 21.05 -21.68 -13.61
CA GLY A 172 21.43 -22.85 -14.40
C GLY A 172 21.16 -24.17 -13.68
N ILE A 173 21.72 -25.24 -14.23
CA ILE A 173 21.68 -26.59 -13.68
C ILE A 173 23.13 -26.98 -13.42
N GLU A 174 23.44 -27.32 -12.17
CA GLU A 174 24.77 -27.76 -11.77
C GLU A 174 24.65 -29.07 -10.99
N THR A 175 25.70 -29.89 -11.04
CA THR A 175 25.74 -31.20 -10.38
C THR A 175 27.03 -31.34 -9.60
N THR A 176 26.92 -31.81 -8.35
CA THR A 176 28.07 -31.99 -7.47
C THR A 176 29.02 -33.08 -7.97
N SER A 177 30.24 -33.07 -7.43
CA SER A 177 31.07 -34.26 -7.41
C SER A 177 30.40 -35.40 -6.59
N CYS A 178 30.99 -36.60 -6.61
CA CYS A 178 30.42 -37.71 -5.85
C CYS A 178 30.55 -37.49 -4.34
N ILE A 179 29.40 -37.40 -3.68
CA ILE A 179 29.25 -37.29 -2.24
C ILE A 179 29.15 -38.71 -1.66
N PRO A 180 29.93 -39.08 -0.64
CA PRO A 180 29.82 -40.39 -0.02
C PRO A 180 28.46 -40.57 0.66
N TRP A 181 27.93 -41.81 0.67
CA TRP A 181 26.59 -42.12 1.19
C TRP A 181 26.37 -41.64 2.64
N ASN A 182 27.44 -41.64 3.44
CA ASN A 182 27.48 -41.26 4.85
C ASN A 182 28.16 -39.91 5.10
N ALA A 183 28.22 -39.02 4.10
CA ALA A 183 28.79 -37.68 4.21
C ALA A 183 28.32 -36.97 5.50
N SER A 184 29.25 -36.31 6.19
CA SER A 184 28.87 -35.39 7.28
C SER A 184 28.09 -34.21 6.71
N GLU A 185 27.39 -33.48 7.57
CA GLU A 185 26.73 -32.22 7.18
C GLU A 185 27.70 -31.24 6.54
N VAL A 186 28.90 -31.07 7.12
CA VAL A 186 29.97 -30.23 6.56
C VAL A 186 30.40 -30.69 5.17
N ALA A 187 30.57 -32.00 4.95
CA ALA A 187 30.97 -32.51 3.64
C ALA A 187 29.88 -32.32 2.57
N PHE A 188 28.61 -32.47 2.97
CA PHE A 188 27.47 -32.23 2.08
C PHE A 188 27.30 -30.74 1.77
N GLU A 189 27.50 -29.87 2.76
CA GLU A 189 27.50 -28.41 2.63
C GLU A 189 28.56 -27.95 1.62
N MET A 190 29.83 -28.33 1.84
CA MET A 190 30.92 -27.99 0.92
C MET A 190 30.64 -28.46 -0.52
N ALA A 191 30.10 -29.67 -0.70
CA ALA A 191 29.79 -30.17 -2.03
C ALA A 191 28.71 -29.34 -2.75
N LEU A 192 27.75 -28.77 -2.02
CA LEU A 192 26.76 -27.86 -2.59
C LEU A 192 27.33 -26.46 -2.84
N GLU A 193 28.19 -25.95 -1.95
CA GLU A 193 28.84 -24.63 -2.10
C GLU A 193 29.91 -24.61 -3.20
N GLU A 194 30.40 -25.77 -3.65
CA GLU A 194 31.24 -25.89 -4.84
C GLU A 194 30.48 -25.60 -6.15
N LEU A 195 29.15 -25.64 -6.15
CA LEU A 195 28.36 -25.42 -7.35
C LEU A 195 28.36 -23.93 -7.75
N PRO A 196 28.67 -23.57 -9.01
CA PRO A 196 28.69 -22.17 -9.45
C PRO A 196 27.36 -21.43 -9.33
N ASN A 197 26.25 -22.15 -9.20
CA ASN A 197 24.90 -21.60 -9.02
C ASN A 197 24.45 -21.51 -7.56
N VAL A 198 25.33 -21.81 -6.60
CA VAL A 198 25.11 -21.74 -5.15
C VAL A 198 26.20 -20.86 -4.53
N ASP A 199 25.82 -19.92 -3.66
CA ASP A 199 26.79 -19.06 -2.95
C ASP A 199 26.97 -19.44 -1.48
N SER A 200 25.90 -19.78 -0.77
CA SER A 200 26.00 -20.39 0.55
C SER A 200 24.76 -21.19 0.91
N VAL A 201 24.98 -22.27 1.67
CA VAL A 201 23.91 -23.08 2.26
C VAL A 201 24.30 -23.52 3.67
N GLY A 202 23.33 -23.57 4.59
CA GLY A 202 23.50 -24.25 5.88
C GLY A 202 22.92 -25.66 5.84
N VAL A 203 23.71 -26.67 6.23
CA VAL A 203 23.25 -28.08 6.24
C VAL A 203 23.24 -28.64 7.65
N SER A 204 22.19 -29.39 7.99
CA SER A 204 22.17 -30.25 9.17
C SER A 204 21.79 -31.67 8.78
N ARG A 205 22.42 -32.66 9.44
CA ARG A 205 22.16 -34.08 9.15
C ARG A 205 21.50 -34.78 10.33
N SER A 206 20.52 -35.62 10.04
CA SER A 206 19.88 -36.48 11.03
C SER A 206 20.81 -37.59 11.56
N ALA A 207 20.36 -38.29 12.61
CA ALA A 207 20.92 -39.60 12.96
C ALA A 207 20.64 -40.64 11.86
N LEU A 208 21.46 -41.70 11.83
CA LEU A 208 21.25 -42.86 10.96
C LEU A 208 19.91 -43.53 11.28
N GLY A 209 19.14 -43.86 10.25
CA GLY A 209 17.83 -44.51 10.38
C GLY A 209 16.64 -43.56 10.34
N ALA A 210 16.86 -42.23 10.32
CA ALA A 210 15.80 -41.26 10.07
C ALA A 210 15.19 -41.44 8.66
N ALA A 211 16.04 -41.81 7.69
CA ALA A 211 15.63 -42.42 6.45
C ALA A 211 15.99 -43.93 6.49
N LYS A 212 15.30 -44.75 5.69
CA LYS A 212 15.51 -46.22 5.70
C LYS A 212 16.98 -46.56 5.43
N ASN A 213 17.67 -47.07 6.45
CA ASN A 213 19.12 -47.37 6.42
C ASN A 213 20.02 -46.18 6.04
N GLY A 214 19.57 -44.94 6.23
CA GLY A 214 20.32 -43.76 5.79
C GLY A 214 19.97 -42.49 6.56
N PHE A 215 20.15 -41.34 5.92
CA PHE A 215 20.13 -40.01 6.53
C PHE A 215 19.13 -39.08 5.86
N VAL A 216 18.67 -38.08 6.61
CA VAL A 216 17.95 -36.91 6.08
C VAL A 216 18.83 -35.69 6.31
N TYR A 217 19.09 -34.96 5.24
CA TYR A 217 19.77 -33.67 5.28
C TYR A 217 18.71 -32.56 5.21
N THR A 218 18.83 -31.56 6.07
CA THR A 218 18.04 -30.33 5.99
C THR A 218 18.95 -29.23 5.49
N ILE A 219 18.65 -28.70 4.30
CA ILE A 219 19.43 -27.71 3.58
C ILE A 219 18.68 -26.38 3.68
N THR A 220 19.34 -25.37 4.22
CA THR A 220 18.84 -24.00 4.29
C THR A 220 19.62 -23.15 3.29
N PHE A 221 18.94 -22.56 2.31
CA PHE A 221 19.55 -21.70 1.31
C PHE A 221 19.66 -20.27 1.86
N ASP A 222 20.76 -19.97 2.54
CA ASP A 222 21.05 -18.70 3.23
C ASP A 222 21.99 -17.77 2.45
N GLY A 223 22.38 -18.16 1.24
CA GLY A 223 23.15 -17.33 0.31
C GLY A 223 22.52 -15.96 0.00
N ALA A 224 23.36 -14.92 -0.01
CA ALA A 224 22.93 -13.53 -0.15
C ALA A 224 22.54 -13.14 -1.60
N TYR A 225 23.05 -13.87 -2.60
CA TYR A 225 22.98 -13.51 -4.01
C TYR A 225 22.39 -14.60 -4.91
N LEU A 226 23.00 -15.80 -4.94
CA LEU A 226 22.67 -16.82 -5.96
C LEU A 226 21.44 -17.63 -5.56
N VAL A 227 21.35 -18.04 -4.29
CA VAL A 227 20.20 -18.76 -3.74
C VAL A 227 19.30 -17.88 -2.87
N SER A 228 19.33 -16.57 -3.11
CA SER A 228 18.63 -15.62 -2.25
C SER A 228 17.10 -15.62 -2.45
N GLY A 229 16.39 -16.31 -1.55
CA GLY A 229 14.93 -16.44 -1.55
C GLY A 229 14.45 -17.82 -2.00
N ARG A 230 13.21 -17.88 -2.51
CA ARG A 230 12.53 -19.14 -2.82
C ARG A 230 13.27 -19.96 -3.89
N GLN A 231 13.60 -21.22 -3.56
CA GLN A 231 14.15 -22.20 -4.50
C GLN A 231 13.05 -23.22 -4.87
N SER A 232 12.39 -23.01 -6.02
CA SER A 232 11.22 -23.81 -6.43
C SER A 232 11.56 -25.20 -6.96
N ASP A 233 12.76 -25.37 -7.53
CA ASP A 233 13.23 -26.67 -8.00
C ASP A 233 13.87 -27.42 -6.82
N LEU A 234 13.57 -28.72 -6.72
CA LEU A 234 14.10 -29.58 -5.67
C LEU A 234 15.48 -30.11 -6.02
N LEU A 235 16.31 -30.35 -5.02
CA LEU A 235 17.54 -31.12 -5.15
C LEU A 235 17.24 -32.55 -5.65
N VAL A 236 17.93 -32.99 -6.69
CA VAL A 236 17.75 -34.33 -7.28
C VAL A 236 19.01 -35.16 -7.10
N GLY A 237 18.86 -36.35 -6.50
CA GLY A 237 19.97 -37.28 -6.28
C GLY A 237 20.13 -38.28 -7.42
N ASP A 238 21.37 -38.60 -7.78
CA ASP A 238 21.71 -39.65 -8.74
C ASP A 238 22.93 -40.46 -8.26
N THR A 239 22.86 -41.79 -8.28
CA THR A 239 23.97 -42.68 -7.91
C THR A 239 24.88 -43.02 -9.09
N THR A 240 24.51 -42.62 -10.31
CA THR A 240 25.21 -43.00 -11.53
C THR A 240 26.64 -42.47 -11.57
N GLY A 241 27.60 -43.37 -11.80
CA GLY A 241 29.02 -43.01 -11.94
C GLY A 241 29.72 -42.67 -10.61
N CYS A 242 29.07 -42.83 -9.47
CA CYS A 242 29.73 -42.83 -8.17
C CYS A 242 30.11 -44.25 -7.77
N ARG A 243 31.33 -44.42 -7.25
CA ARG A 243 31.84 -45.74 -6.87
C ARG A 243 30.98 -46.31 -5.75
N ALA A 244 30.66 -47.60 -5.89
CA ALA A 244 30.09 -48.44 -4.85
C ALA A 244 31.11 -48.76 -3.76
#